data_AF-A0ABD0QD92-F1
#
_entry.id   AF-A0ABD0QD92-F1
#
_cell.length_a   1.000
_cell.length_b   1.000
_cell.length_c   1.000
_cell.angle_alpha   90.00
_cell.angle_beta   90.00
_cell.angle_gamma   90.00
#
_symmetry.space_group_name_H-M   'P 1'
#
loop_
_entity.id
_entity.type
_entity.pdbx_description
1 polymer ?
#
loop_
_entity_poly.entity_id
_entity_poly.type
_entity_poly.pdbx_seq_one_letter_code
_entity_poly.pdbx_strand_id
1 'polypeptide(L)'
;MNPVRLSALTDCDVQHIGGIWGLPADIVLTKRTSRMGDVYVPRLNITKPERNLCRFDWQELYDRAAHRLWDMVKSCRFQGLHCTLEDFES
;
A
#
# COMPACT_ATOMS: atom_id res chain seq x y z
N MET A 1 -8.46 -3.57 -10.04
CA MET A 1 -7.99 -2.26 -9.56
C MET A 1 -7.22 -2.48 -8.27
N ASN A 2 -6.14 -1.75 -7.98
CA ASN A 2 -5.34 -2.01 -6.78
C ASN A 2 -5.79 -1.08 -5.62
N PRO A 3 -6.28 -1.60 -4.48
CA PRO A 3 -6.81 -0.77 -3.40
C PRO A 3 -5.73 -0.03 -2.60
N VAL A 4 -4.50 -0.55 -2.53
CA VAL A 4 -3.44 0.00 -1.67
C VAL A 4 -2.06 -0.01 -2.33
N ARG A 5 -1.19 0.90 -1.88
CA ARG A 5 0.24 0.90 -2.16
C ARG A 5 0.90 -0.15 -1.28
N LEU A 6 1.40 -1.22 -1.89
CA LEU A 6 2.04 -2.34 -1.19
C LEU A 6 3.25 -1.91 -0.34
N SER A 7 3.94 -0.84 -0.74
CA SER A 7 5.03 -0.20 0.01
C SER A 7 4.59 0.60 1.26
N ALA A 8 3.29 0.81 1.45
CA ALA A 8 2.72 1.54 2.59
C ALA A 8 2.01 0.61 3.60
N LEU A 9 2.02 -0.71 3.35
CA LEU A 9 1.53 -1.72 4.30
C LEU A 9 2.58 -2.01 5.37
N THR A 10 2.09 -2.14 6.60
CA THR A 10 2.84 -2.58 7.78
C THR A 10 2.61 -4.07 8.06
N ASP A 11 3.45 -4.63 8.92
CA ASP A 11 3.30 -5.98 9.44
C ASP A 11 1.95 -6.20 10.15
N CYS A 12 1.42 -5.17 10.82
CA CYS A 12 0.09 -5.22 11.43
C CYS A 12 -1.01 -5.35 10.39
N ASP A 13 -0.95 -4.55 9.32
CA ASP A 13 -1.94 -4.58 8.25
C ASP A 13 -2.01 -5.99 7.66
N VAL A 14 -0.88 -6.52 7.18
CA VAL A 14 -0.87 -7.81 6.48
C VAL A 14 -1.24 -8.98 7.40
N GLN A 15 -0.98 -8.92 8.72
CA GLN A 15 -1.51 -9.91 9.66
C GLN A 15 -3.05 -9.95 9.69
N HIS A 16 -3.72 -8.80 9.52
CA HIS A 16 -5.18 -8.70 9.54
C HIS A 16 -5.82 -8.93 8.16
N ILE A 17 -5.27 -8.31 7.11
CA ILE A 17 -5.86 -8.30 5.77
C ILE A 17 -5.19 -9.25 4.77
N GLY A 18 -4.07 -9.87 5.12
CA GLY A 18 -3.31 -10.71 4.20
C GLY A 18 -4.11 -11.90 3.67
N GLY A 19 -4.85 -12.59 4.54
CA GLY A 19 -5.77 -13.66 4.13
C GLY A 19 -6.94 -13.18 3.26
N ILE A 20 -7.41 -11.94 3.48
CA ILE A 20 -8.55 -11.36 2.74
C ILE A 20 -8.12 -10.94 1.33
N TRP A 21 -6.91 -10.38 1.18
CA TRP A 21 -6.39 -9.85 -0.09
C TRP A 21 -5.42 -10.81 -0.80
N GLY A 22 -5.28 -12.05 -0.31
CA GLY A 22 -4.38 -13.04 -0.91
C GLY A 22 -2.90 -12.64 -0.85
N LEU A 23 -2.50 -11.82 0.13
CA LEU A 23 -1.10 -11.48 0.35
C LEU A 23 -0.36 -12.74 0.86
N PRO A 24 0.80 -13.11 0.27
CA PRO A 24 1.52 -14.31 0.70
C PRO A 24 1.91 -14.25 2.18
N ALA A 25 1.80 -15.39 2.88
CA ALA A 25 2.09 -15.50 4.31
C ALA A 25 3.58 -15.76 4.63
N ASP A 26 4.39 -16.15 3.63
CA ASP A 26 5.77 -16.66 3.73
C ASP A 26 6.85 -15.58 3.69
N ILE A 27 6.37 -14.37 3.73
CA ILE A 27 6.99 -13.32 2.98
C ILE A 27 8.13 -12.89 3.95
N VAL A 28 9.45 -13.07 3.68
CA VAL A 28 10.57 -12.81 4.64
C VAL A 28 11.79 -12.10 4.00
N LEU A 29 12.16 -10.87 4.43
CA LEU A 29 12.62 -9.77 3.54
C LEU A 29 13.75 -10.06 2.53
N THR A 30 13.51 -9.87 1.21
CA THR A 30 14.52 -10.13 0.18
C THR A 30 14.51 -9.21 -1.05
N LYS A 31 15.65 -8.55 -1.29
CA LYS A 31 16.06 -8.00 -2.59
C LYS A 31 16.20 -9.13 -3.61
N ARG A 32 15.34 -9.19 -4.64
CA ARG A 32 15.52 -10.10 -5.79
C ARG A 32 16.08 -9.31 -6.97
N THR A 33 17.34 -9.58 -7.31
CA THR A 33 17.96 -9.14 -8.56
C THR A 33 17.31 -9.87 -9.73
N SER A 34 16.47 -9.17 -10.49
CA SER A 34 15.94 -9.65 -11.78
C SER A 34 16.84 -9.18 -12.92
N ARG A 35 16.75 -9.84 -14.09
CA ARG A 35 17.36 -9.32 -15.34
C ARG A 35 16.83 -7.94 -15.75
N MET A 36 15.71 -7.50 -15.16
CA MET A 36 15.07 -6.20 -15.40
C MET A 36 15.35 -5.16 -14.30
N GLY A 37 16.19 -5.46 -13.30
CA GLY A 37 16.50 -4.58 -12.17
C GLY A 37 16.19 -5.17 -10.79
N ASP A 38 16.44 -4.37 -9.75
CA ASP A 38 16.21 -4.74 -8.35
C ASP A 38 14.72 -4.71 -8.00
N VAL A 39 14.13 -5.86 -7.69
CA VAL A 39 12.73 -5.98 -7.25
C VAL A 39 12.67 -6.18 -5.74
N TYR A 40 12.08 -5.21 -5.05
CA TYR A 40 11.72 -5.31 -3.64
C TYR A 40 10.40 -6.07 -3.51
N VAL A 41 10.48 -7.36 -3.19
CA VAL A 41 9.30 -8.15 -2.84
C VAL A 41 9.10 -8.01 -1.32
N PRO A 42 7.99 -7.41 -0.85
CA PRO A 42 7.78 -7.10 0.57
C PRO A 42 7.53 -8.39 1.32
N ARG A 43 8.07 -8.48 2.54
CA ARG A 43 8.42 -9.78 3.09
C ARG A 43 8.61 -9.73 4.64
N LEU A 44 7.51 -9.94 5.37
CA LEU A 44 7.20 -10.03 6.82
C LEU A 44 7.67 -11.26 7.64
N ASN A 45 8.70 -11.12 8.47
CA ASN A 45 9.12 -12.21 9.35
C ASN A 45 8.21 -12.29 10.60
N ILE A 46 7.03 -12.92 10.51
CA ILE A 46 6.05 -13.09 11.62
C ILE A 46 6.58 -14.09 12.67
N THR A 47 7.65 -13.70 13.36
CA THR A 47 8.39 -14.49 14.34
C THR A 47 8.16 -13.99 15.78
N LYS A 48 6.92 -13.60 16.06
CA LYS A 48 6.26 -13.69 17.38
C LYS A 48 4.78 -13.31 17.25
N PRO A 49 3.88 -13.93 18.03
CA PRO A 49 2.51 -13.46 18.14
C PRO A 49 2.46 -12.22 19.03
N GLU A 50 2.70 -11.04 18.47
CA GLU A 50 2.24 -9.77 19.06
C GLU A 50 0.71 -9.62 18.92
N ARG A 51 -0.03 -10.68 19.29
CA ARG A 51 -1.50 -10.80 19.19
C ARG A 51 -2.27 -9.70 19.95
N ASN A 52 -1.58 -8.90 20.76
CA ASN A 52 -2.15 -7.95 21.71
C ASN A 52 -1.57 -6.51 21.58
N LEU A 53 -0.77 -6.20 20.56
CA LEU A 53 -0.03 -4.92 20.48
C LEU A 53 -0.37 -4.03 19.29
N CYS A 54 -0.90 -4.58 18.19
CA CYS A 54 -1.25 -3.81 17.01
C CYS A 54 -2.78 -3.71 16.87
N ARG A 55 -3.31 -2.48 16.92
CA ARG A 55 -4.73 -2.17 16.69
C ARG A 55 -4.92 -1.90 15.21
N PHE A 56 -5.63 -2.78 14.53
CA PHE A 56 -5.98 -2.58 13.13
C PHE A 56 -7.26 -1.73 12.99
N ASP A 57 -7.26 -0.80 12.04
CA ASP A 57 -8.40 0.05 11.71
C ASP A 57 -8.48 0.23 10.18
N TRP A 58 -9.69 0.06 9.62
CA TRP A 58 -9.90 0.13 8.17
C TRP A 58 -9.77 1.56 7.62
N GLN A 59 -10.21 2.57 8.37
CA GLN A 59 -10.10 3.97 7.97
C GLN A 59 -8.62 4.35 7.92
N GLU A 60 -7.87 4.06 8.99
CA GLU A 60 -6.43 4.34 9.06
C GLU A 60 -5.64 3.62 7.94
N LEU A 61 -5.98 2.36 7.65
CA LEU A 61 -5.37 1.61 6.54
C LEU A 61 -5.59 2.33 5.21
N TYR A 62 -6.80 2.77 4.89
CA TYR A 62 -7.07 3.43 3.61
C TYR A 62 -6.44 4.83 3.56
N ASP A 63 -6.60 5.66 4.60
CA ASP A 63 -6.03 7.01 4.65
C ASP A 63 -4.49 7.01 4.48
N ARG A 64 -3.81 6.00 5.04
CA ARG A 64 -2.36 5.80 4.93
C ARG A 64 -1.94 5.12 3.63
N ALA A 65 -2.53 3.96 3.33
CA ALA A 65 -2.02 3.04 2.32
C ALA A 65 -2.70 3.16 0.94
N ALA A 66 -3.86 3.81 0.81
CA ALA A 66 -4.48 4.04 -0.50
C ALA A 66 -3.56 4.83 -1.45
N HIS A 67 -3.86 4.75 -2.75
CA HIS A 67 -3.14 5.55 -3.75
C HIS A 67 -3.50 7.03 -3.60
N ARG A 68 -2.49 7.87 -3.36
CA ARG A 68 -2.68 9.32 -3.37
C ARG A 68 -2.88 9.78 -4.80
N LEU A 69 -3.94 10.56 -5.05
CA LEU A 69 -4.30 11.02 -6.38
C LEU A 69 -3.13 11.74 -7.07
N TRP A 70 -2.48 12.66 -6.36
CA TRP A 70 -1.40 13.49 -6.92
C TRP A 70 -0.10 12.73 -7.23
N ASP A 71 0.14 11.57 -6.60
CA ASP A 71 1.26 10.69 -6.98
C ASP A 71 0.99 10.05 -8.37
N MET A 72 -0.29 9.84 -8.71
CA MET A 72 -0.74 9.18 -9.93
C MET A 72 -0.98 10.14 -11.10
N VAL A 73 -1.69 11.26 -10.88
CA VAL A 73 -2.09 12.21 -11.92
C VAL A 73 -0.86 12.81 -12.60
N LYS A 74 -0.73 12.59 -13.92
CA LYS A 74 0.37 13.15 -14.73
C LYS A 74 -0.01 14.46 -15.41
N SER A 75 -1.29 14.63 -15.71
CA SER A 75 -1.88 15.89 -16.13
C SER A 75 -3.38 15.86 -15.88
N CYS A 76 -3.95 16.98 -15.49
CA CYS A 76 -5.39 17.21 -15.49
C CYS A 76 -5.67 18.56 -16.16
N ARG A 77 -6.67 18.58 -17.04
CA ARG A 77 -7.27 19.81 -17.55
C ARG A 77 -8.77 19.67 -17.63
N PHE A 78 -9.49 20.73 -17.26
CA PHE A 78 -10.92 20.87 -17.46
C PHE A 78 -11.19 22.18 -18.21
N GLN A 79 -11.91 22.13 -19.33
CA GLN A 79 -12.17 23.28 -20.21
C GLN A 79 -10.90 24.09 -20.60
N GLY A 80 -9.76 23.40 -20.71
CA GLY A 80 -8.46 24.00 -21.04
C GLY A 80 -7.65 24.51 -19.83
N LEU A 81 -8.31 24.80 -18.70
CA LEU A 81 -7.68 25.17 -17.44
C LEU A 81 -6.98 23.97 -16.79
N HIS A 82 -5.90 24.21 -16.04
CA HIS A 82 -5.24 23.18 -15.23
C HIS A 82 -6.03 22.92 -13.95
N CYS A 83 -6.21 21.66 -13.58
CA CYS A 83 -6.79 21.28 -12.30
C CYS A 83 -5.73 21.33 -11.19
N THR A 84 -6.21 21.51 -9.96
CA THR A 84 -5.47 21.49 -8.70
C THR A 84 -5.74 20.19 -7.94
N LEU A 85 -5.28 20.06 -6.69
CA LEU A 85 -5.59 18.89 -5.86
C LEU A 85 -6.98 19.02 -5.24
N GLU A 86 -7.31 20.25 -4.86
CA GLU A 86 -8.53 20.69 -4.20
C GLU A 86 -9.78 20.48 -5.08
N ASP A 87 -9.63 20.50 -6.41
CA ASP A 87 -10.68 20.18 -7.39
C ASP A 87 -11.19 18.72 -7.34
N PHE A 88 -10.59 17.86 -6.52
CA PHE A 88 -10.94 16.45 -6.36
C PHE A 88 -11.46 16.08 -4.96
N GLU A 89 -11.58 17.04 -4.05
CA GLU A 89 -12.25 16.85 -2.76
C GLU A 89 -13.77 17.05 -2.91
N SER A 90 -14.57 16.32 -2.12
CA SER A 90 -16.04 16.25 -2.23
C SER A 90 -16.73 16.28 -0.89
#